data_AF-A0A7X3IBT9-F1
#
_entry.id   AF-A0A7X3IBT9-F1
#
_cell.length_a   1.000
_cell.length_b   1.000
_cell.length_c   1.000
_cell.angle_alpha   90.00
_cell.angle_beta   90.00
_cell.angle_gamma   90.00
#
_symmetry.space_group_name_H-M   'P 1'
#
loop_
_entity.id
_entity.type
_entity.pdbx_description
1 polymer ?
#
loop_
_entity_poly.entity_id
_entity_poly.type
_entity_poly.pdbx_seq_one_letter_code
_entity_poly.pdbx_strand_id
1 'polypeptide(L)' 'MPRTSVSPGARAFATVFVSLQNLRHKADYDPQVVFERSDAVDACDRAEAAAQALAAIDPVELTDLLALLLVEPRG' A
#
# COMPACT_ATOMS: atom_id res chain seq x y z
N MET A 1 23.25 -5.92 -7.58
CA MET A 1 23.45 -5.11 -6.35
C MET A 1 22.09 -4.76 -5.79
N PRO A 2 21.89 -4.74 -4.46
CA PRO A 2 20.64 -4.24 -3.90
C PRO A 2 20.49 -2.74 -4.19
N ARG A 3 19.28 -2.30 -4.56
CA ARG A 3 18.98 -0.88 -4.76
C ARG A 3 19.11 -0.14 -3.42
N THR A 4 19.83 0.97 -3.42
CA THR A 4 19.99 1.86 -2.25
C THR A 4 18.94 2.97 -2.18
N SER A 5 18.07 3.08 -3.19
CA SER A 5 16.99 4.06 -3.25
C SER A 5 15.77 3.53 -4.00
N VAL A 6 14.60 4.06 -3.63
CA VAL A 6 13.31 3.79 -4.28
C VAL A 6 12.78 5.07 -4.92
N SER A 7 12.08 4.94 -6.05
CA SER A 7 11.46 6.05 -6.74
C SER A 7 10.37 6.72 -5.89
N PRO A 8 10.06 8.01 -6.14
CA PRO A 8 8.94 8.68 -5.47
C PRO A 8 7.61 7.94 -5.66
N GLY A 9 7.38 7.33 -6.83
CA GLY A 9 6.19 6.53 -7.11
C GLY A 9 6.11 5.27 -6.24
N ALA A 10 7.21 4.52 -6.12
CA ALA A 10 7.29 3.35 -5.22
C ALA A 10 7.03 3.74 -3.75
N ARG A 11 7.59 4.87 -3.30
CA ARG A 11 7.37 5.38 -1.94
C ARG A 11 5.91 5.77 -1.71
N ALA A 12 5.31 6.50 -2.66
CA ALA A 12 3.91 6.90 -2.57
C ALA A 12 2.97 5.69 -2.52
N PHE A 13 3.21 4.68 -3.37
CA PHE A 13 2.48 3.41 -3.31
C PHE A 13 2.60 2.75 -1.94
N ALA A 14 3.82 2.58 -1.41
CA ALA A 14 4.05 1.94 -0.13
C ALA A 14 3.32 2.66 1.02
N THR A 15 3.30 4.00 1.02
CA THR A 15 2.54 4.79 1.99
C THR A 15 1.04 4.51 1.91
N VAL A 16 0.46 4.50 0.71
CA VAL A 16 -0.97 4.20 0.53
C VAL A 16 -1.29 2.76 0.94
N PHE A 17 -0.44 1.81 0.55
CA PHE A 17 -0.61 0.39 0.88
C PHE A 17 -0.67 0.15 2.40
N VAL A 18 0.30 0.68 3.16
CA VAL A 18 0.31 0.55 4.63
C VAL A 18 -0.90 1.24 5.26
N SER A 19 -1.28 2.42 4.76
CA SER A 19 -2.48 3.12 5.24
C SER A 19 -3.75 2.30 5.03
N LEU A 20 -3.91 1.65 3.87
CA LEU A 20 -5.08 0.82 3.55
C LEU A 20 -5.09 -0.50 4.34
N GLN A 21 -3.93 -1.12 4.55
CA GLN A 21 -3.78 -2.27 5.44
C GLN A 21 -4.27 -1.96 6.86
N ASN A 22 -3.85 -0.82 7.41
CA ASN A 22 -4.30 -0.37 8.73
C ASN A 22 -5.81 -0.08 8.75
N LEU A 23 -6.34 0.50 7.68
CA LEU A 23 -7.78 0.78 7.56
C LEU A 23 -8.60 -0.51 7.54
N ARG A 24 -8.17 -1.49 6.73
CA ARG A 24 -8.77 -2.82 6.68
C ARG A 24 -8.69 -3.51 8.04
N HIS A 25 -7.54 -3.47 8.70
CA HIS A 25 -7.38 -4.05 10.04
C HIS A 25 -8.38 -3.46 11.04
N LYS A 26 -8.57 -2.14 11.04
CA LYS A 26 -9.59 -1.50 11.88
C LYS A 26 -11.01 -1.95 11.51
N ALA A 27 -11.33 -2.01 10.22
CA ALA A 27 -12.64 -2.45 9.75
C ALA A 27 -12.96 -3.91 10.14
N ASP A 28 -11.95 -4.79 10.09
CA ASP A 28 -12.12 -6.21 10.36
C ASP A 28 -12.12 -6.52 11.86
N TYR A 29 -11.36 -5.77 12.67
CA TYR A 29 -11.02 -6.17 14.04
C TYR A 29 -11.32 -5.13 15.14
N ASP A 30 -11.57 -3.86 14.82
CA ASP A 30 -11.86 -2.83 15.83
C ASP A 30 -13.37 -2.54 15.90
N PRO A 31 -14.10 -3.10 16.89
CA PRO A 31 -15.54 -2.92 17.02
C PRO A 31 -15.95 -1.51 17.46
N GLN A 32 -14.99 -0.64 17.83
CA GLN A 32 -15.26 0.75 18.22
C GLN A 32 -15.17 1.71 17.04
N VAL A 33 -14.60 1.28 15.90
CA VAL A 33 -14.50 2.12 14.71
C VAL A 33 -15.77 1.99 13.88
N VAL A 34 -16.41 3.13 13.62
CA VAL A 34 -17.55 3.22 12.70
C VAL A 34 -17.03 3.72 11.35
N PHE A 35 -17.39 3.02 10.28
CA PHE A 35 -17.08 3.41 8.91
C PHE A 35 -18.36 3.87 8.22
N GLU A 36 -18.31 5.02 7.59
CA GLU A 36 -19.34 5.48 6.66
C GLU A 36 -19.09 4.91 5.26
N ARG A 37 -20.12 4.98 4.42
CA ARG A 37 -19.98 4.58 3.01
C ARG A 37 -18.92 5.42 2.28
N SER A 38 -18.82 6.71 2.60
CA SER A 38 -17.80 7.63 2.07
C SER A 38 -16.39 7.13 2.36
N ASP A 39 -16.11 6.67 3.59
CA ASP A 39 -14.78 6.16 3.96
C ASP A 39 -14.38 4.95 3.10
N ALA A 40 -15.34 4.06 2.81
CA ALA A 40 -15.10 2.90 1.96
C ALA A 40 -14.84 3.31 0.50
N VAL A 41 -15.61 4.27 -0.02
CA VAL A 41 -15.40 4.81 -1.37
C VAL A 41 -14.02 5.45 -1.48
N ASP A 42 -13.65 6.32 -0.55
CA ASP A 42 -12.36 6.99 -0.54
C ASP A 42 -11.20 5.98 -0.44
N ALA A 43 -11.37 4.91 0.34
CA ALA A 43 -10.39 3.83 0.44
C ALA A 43 -10.22 3.07 -0.89
N CYS A 44 -11.33 2.77 -1.57
CA CYS A 44 -11.32 2.12 -2.88
C CYS A 44 -10.65 3.00 -3.95
N ASP A 45 -10.99 4.29 -4.01
CA ASP A 45 -10.42 5.23 -4.98
C ASP A 45 -8.91 5.37 -4.77
N ARG A 46 -8.46 5.47 -3.51
CA ARG A 46 -7.04 5.48 -3.15
C ARG A 46 -6.33 4.19 -3.54
N ALA A 47 -6.98 3.04 -3.34
CA ALA A 47 -6.43 1.74 -3.72
C ALA A 47 -6.25 1.62 -5.23
N GLU A 48 -7.24 2.05 -6.00
CA GLU A 48 -7.20 2.02 -7.46
C GLU A 48 -6.11 2.95 -8.01
N ALA A 49 -6.04 4.19 -7.52
CA ALA A 49 -5.00 5.13 -7.91
C ALA A 49 -3.59 4.59 -7.58
N ALA A 50 -3.42 3.97 -6.40
CA ALA A 50 -2.15 3.35 -6.02
C ALA A 50 -1.81 2.14 -6.91
N ALA A 51 -2.78 1.31 -7.28
CA ALA A 51 -2.56 0.17 -8.17
C ALA A 51 -2.15 0.62 -9.58
N GLN A 52 -2.76 1.69 -10.10
CA GLN A 52 -2.39 2.29 -11.38
C GLN A 52 -0.95 2.87 -11.32
N ALA A 53 -0.61 3.56 -10.22
CA ALA A 53 0.74 4.08 -10.02
C ALA A 53 1.79 2.96 -9.91
N LEU A 54 1.46 1.85 -9.24
CA LEU A 54 2.31 0.67 -9.13
C LEU A 54 2.60 0.05 -10.51
N ALA A 55 1.58 -0.03 -11.37
CA ALA A 55 1.72 -0.58 -12.72
C ALA A 55 2.63 0.26 -13.63
N ALA A 56 2.84 1.55 -13.30
CA ALA A 56 3.73 2.44 -14.02
C ALA A 56 5.20 2.39 -13.51
N ILE A 57 5.48 1.63 -12.44
CA ILE A 57 6.85 1.48 -11.91
C ILE A 57 7.68 0.59 -12.84
N ASP A 58 8.96 0.91 -12.96
CA ASP A 58 9.94 0.08 -13.65
C ASP A 58 9.89 -1.39 -13.16
N PRO A 59 9.84 -2.39 -14.06
CA PRO A 59 9.66 -3.79 -13.67
C PRO A 59 10.72 -4.36 -12.70
N VAL A 60 11.97 -3.86 -12.77
CA VAL A 60 13.03 -4.30 -11.86
C VAL A 60 12.78 -3.73 -10.47
N GLU A 61 12.48 -2.43 -10.39
CA GLU A 61 12.10 -1.80 -9.12
C GLU A 61 10.82 -2.38 -8.51
N LEU A 62 9.83 -2.71 -9.34
CA LEU A 62 8.59 -3.36 -8.90
C LEU A 62 8.88 -4.72 -8.26
N THR A 63 9.77 -5.51 -8.86
CA THR A 63 10.16 -6.82 -8.31
C THR A 63 10.80 -6.68 -6.93
N ASP A 64 11.73 -5.72 -6.78
CA ASP A 64 12.37 -5.44 -5.50
C ASP A 64 11.35 -4.96 -4.45
N LEU A 65 10.41 -4.10 -4.85
CA LEU A 65 9.35 -3.60 -3.98
C LEU A 65 8.41 -4.72 -3.51
N LEU A 66 7.96 -5.59 -4.42
CA LEU A 66 7.09 -6.73 -4.08
C LEU A 66 7.82 -7.73 -3.17
N ALA A 67 9.11 -7.96 -3.39
CA ALA A 67 9.92 -8.81 -2.51
C ALA A 67 9.95 -8.27 -1.07
N LEU A 68 10.04 -6.94 -0.88
CA LEU A 68 9.98 -6.32 0.45
C LEU A 68 8.59 -6.43 1.11
N LEU A 69 7.50 -6.41 0.32
CA LEU A 69 6.14 -6.53 0.84
C LEU A 69 5.75 -7.96 1.25
N LEU A 70 6.43 -8.97 0.69
CA LEU A 70 6.18 -10.39 0.97
C LEU A 70 7.00 -10.93 2.15
N VAL A 71 8.00 -10.19 2.61
CA VAL A 71 8.85 -10.60 3.73
C VAL A 71 8.28 -9.98 5.02
N GLU A 72 7.98 -10.82 6.01
CA GLU A 72 7.64 -10.34 7.36
C GLU A 72 8.75 -9.40 7.87
N PRO A 73 8.40 -8.24 8.45
CA PRO A 73 9.39 -7.36 9.02
C PRO A 73 10.20 -8.13 10.06
N ARG A 74 11.52 -8.26 9.82
CA ARG A 74 12.44 -8.83 10.80
C ARG A 74 12.58 -7.81 11.95
N GLY A 75 11.73 -7.97 12.96
CA GLY A 75 11.89 -7.37 14.28
C GLY A 75 12.87 -8.16 15.13
#